data_AF-A0AAD7F038-F1
#
_entry.id   AF-A0AAD7F038-F1
#
_cell.length_a   1.000
_cell.length_b   1.000
_cell.length_c   1.000
_cell.angle_alpha   90.00
_cell.angle_beta   90.00
_cell.angle_gamma   90.00
#
_symmetry.space_group_name_H-M   'P 1'
#
loop_
_entity.id
_entity.type
_entity.pdbx_description
1 polymer ?
#
loop_
_entity_poly.entity_id
_entity_poly.type
_entity_poly.pdbx_seq_one_letter_code
_entity_poly.pdbx_strand_id
1 'polypeptide(L)'
;MPAYRRTKFTCAYAEPTPRPRAPRVPKKHRKDMTQEERDEEDIQKLVNKNKRELQKEWEATLAPATQSPTFYWPAGTRGLYPSDAKRVYKLTPKEMDTLKREHIQNSPKSIVRLSDVLDLAKRKHEKLEMELPPFVDPVVGYGMIHTRCSGGARRTKATWGIASSSIYSRY
;
A
#
# COMPACT_ATOMS: atom_id res chain seq x y z
N MET A 1 20.53 1.21 -35.83
CA MET A 1 20.07 2.52 -35.30
C MET A 1 19.04 2.27 -34.20
N PRO A 2 19.25 2.72 -32.95
CA PRO A 2 18.26 2.53 -31.89
C PRO A 2 17.13 3.56 -31.98
N ALA A 3 15.90 3.09 -31.84
CA ALA A 3 14.68 3.90 -31.93
C ALA A 3 14.60 4.89 -30.75
N TYR A 4 14.73 6.18 -31.06
CA TYR A 4 14.50 7.27 -30.11
C TYR A 4 13.06 7.23 -29.59
N ARG A 5 12.88 6.87 -28.31
CA ARG A 5 11.62 7.07 -27.60
C ARG A 5 11.40 8.57 -27.46
N ARG A 6 10.54 9.15 -28.31
CA ARG A 6 10.10 10.55 -28.23
C ARG A 6 9.34 10.77 -26.92
N THR A 7 10.04 11.14 -25.86
CA THR A 7 9.45 11.83 -24.71
C THR A 7 8.88 13.14 -25.25
N LYS A 8 7.55 13.26 -25.26
CA LYS A 8 6.86 14.48 -25.67
C LYS A 8 7.21 15.57 -24.65
N PHE A 9 8.17 16.43 -24.99
CA PHE A 9 8.44 17.66 -24.26
C PHE A 9 7.21 18.57 -24.41
N THR A 10 6.37 18.63 -23.40
CA THR A 10 5.31 19.66 -23.32
C THR A 10 5.98 20.96 -22.87
N CYS A 11 5.84 22.01 -23.69
CA CYS A 11 6.35 23.36 -23.41
C CYS A 11 5.90 23.83 -22.02
N ALA A 12 6.78 24.47 -21.26
CA ALA A 12 6.48 24.99 -19.92
C ALA A 12 5.35 26.05 -19.90
N TYR A 13 5.03 26.62 -21.07
CA TYR A 13 3.95 27.59 -21.29
C TYR A 13 2.72 26.99 -21.99
N ALA A 14 2.71 25.69 -22.28
CA ALA A 14 1.51 25.05 -22.80
C ALA A 14 0.50 24.93 -21.65
N GLU A 15 -0.63 25.65 -21.76
CA GLU A 15 -1.73 25.49 -20.83
C GLU A 15 -2.11 24.00 -20.77
N PRO A 16 -2.14 23.39 -19.57
CA PRO A 16 -2.50 21.99 -19.45
C PRO A 16 -3.94 21.85 -19.95
N THR A 17 -4.12 21.19 -21.11
CA THR A 17 -5.45 20.91 -21.62
C THR A 17 -6.23 20.18 -20.53
N PRO A 18 -7.36 20.75 -20.06
CA PRO A 18 -8.10 20.15 -18.97
C PRO A 18 -8.53 18.76 -19.43
N ARG A 19 -8.07 17.72 -18.72
CA ARG A 19 -8.51 16.35 -18.99
C ARG A 19 -10.03 16.35 -18.92
N PRO A 20 -10.75 15.92 -19.98
CA PRO A 20 -12.20 15.88 -19.96
C PRO A 20 -12.60 14.95 -18.81
N ARG A 21 -13.25 15.51 -17.78
CA ARG A 21 -13.82 14.72 -16.70
C ARG A 21 -15.01 13.99 -17.30
N ALA A 22 -15.02 12.66 -17.22
CA ALA A 22 -16.17 11.88 -17.63
C ALA A 22 -17.43 12.42 -16.90
N PRO A 23 -18.57 12.57 -17.59
CA PRO A 23 -19.80 13.02 -16.97
C PRO A 23 -20.20 12.02 -15.89
N ARG A 24 -20.41 12.50 -14.66
CA ARG A 24 -20.93 11.67 -13.58
C ARG A 24 -22.37 11.34 -13.90
N VAL A 25 -22.72 10.06 -13.95
CA VAL A 25 -24.11 9.62 -14.07
C VAL A 25 -24.89 10.18 -12.86
N PRO A 26 -25.96 10.94 -13.07
CA PRO A 26 -26.76 11.48 -11.98
C PRO A 26 -27.41 10.32 -11.22
N LYS A 27 -27.27 10.32 -9.89
CA LYS A 27 -27.99 9.36 -9.04
C LYS A 27 -29.48 9.70 -9.10
N LYS A 28 -30.34 8.69 -9.29
CA LYS A 28 -31.79 8.85 -9.21
C LYS A 28 -32.15 9.42 -7.83
N HIS A 29 -33.13 10.32 -7.79
CA HIS A 29 -33.61 10.87 -6.53
C HIS A 29 -34.40 9.78 -5.78
N ARG A 30 -34.34 9.73 -4.44
CA ARG A 30 -34.98 8.66 -3.65
C ARG A 30 -36.47 8.49 -3.93
N LYS A 31 -37.15 9.59 -4.28
CA LYS A 31 -38.58 9.62 -4.65
C LYS A 31 -38.90 8.83 -5.93
N ASP A 32 -37.93 8.72 -6.85
CA ASP A 32 -38.11 8.10 -8.17
C ASP A 32 -37.64 6.64 -8.20
N MET A 33 -37.10 6.14 -7.08
CA MET A 33 -36.71 4.74 -6.91
C MET A 33 -37.91 3.88 -6.53
N THR A 34 -37.92 2.64 -7.01
CA THR A 34 -38.90 1.64 -6.60
C THR A 34 -38.73 1.29 -5.12
N GLN A 35 -39.77 0.71 -4.51
CA GLN A 35 -39.72 0.30 -3.10
C GLN A 35 -38.56 -0.68 -2.85
N GLU A 36 -38.37 -1.64 -3.77
CA GLU A 36 -37.30 -2.64 -3.73
C GLU A 36 -35.90 -2.01 -3.80
N GLU A 37 -35.67 -1.05 -4.71
CA GLU A 37 -34.39 -0.33 -4.80
C GLU A 37 -34.07 0.45 -3.51
N ARG A 38 -35.09 0.98 -2.82
CA ARG A 38 -34.89 1.69 -1.55
C ARG A 38 -34.48 0.74 -0.42
N ASP A 39 -35.09 -0.43 -0.36
CA ASP A 39 -34.78 -1.44 0.66
C ASP A 39 -33.36 -1.99 0.46
N GLU A 40 -32.95 -2.23 -0.80
CA GLU A 40 -31.56 -2.60 -1.13
C GLU A 40 -30.55 -1.52 -0.73
N GLU A 41 -30.84 -0.24 -1.00
CA GLU A 41 -29.97 0.86 -0.57
C GLU A 41 -29.83 0.91 0.96
N ASP A 42 -30.91 0.67 1.69
CA ASP A 42 -30.92 0.72 3.14
C ASP A 42 -30.17 -0.49 3.74
N ILE A 43 -30.31 -1.69 3.14
CA ILE A 43 -29.50 -2.87 3.47
C ILE A 43 -28.01 -2.59 3.21
N GLN A 44 -27.66 -2.00 2.05
CA GLN A 44 -26.28 -1.64 1.74
C GLN A 44 -25.71 -0.60 2.71
N LYS A 45 -26.51 0.38 3.15
CA LYS A 45 -26.09 1.36 4.17
C LYS A 45 -25.79 0.68 5.50
N LEU A 46 -26.63 -0.27 5.92
CA LEU A 46 -26.42 -1.05 7.15
C LEU A 46 -25.14 -1.88 7.07
N VAL A 47 -24.93 -2.61 5.97
CA VAL A 47 -23.69 -3.38 5.73
C VAL A 47 -22.45 -2.48 5.79
N ASN A 48 -22.51 -1.30 5.14
CA ASN A 48 -21.40 -0.36 5.15
C ASN A 48 -21.16 0.27 6.52
N LYS A 49 -22.21 0.49 7.32
CA LYS A 49 -22.11 0.98 8.70
C LYS A 49 -21.40 -0.06 9.57
N ASN A 50 -21.81 -1.32 9.51
CA ASN A 50 -21.20 -2.41 10.25
C ASN A 50 -19.72 -2.58 9.86
N LYS A 51 -19.39 -2.54 8.55
CA LYS A 51 -17.99 -2.56 8.08
C LYS A 51 -17.15 -1.42 8.66
N ARG A 52 -17.72 -0.22 8.77
CA ARG A 52 -17.02 0.94 9.37
C ARG A 52 -16.82 0.78 10.86
N GLU A 53 -17.79 0.21 11.57
CA GLU A 53 -17.71 -0.05 13.01
C GLU A 53 -16.65 -1.12 13.31
N LEU A 54 -16.66 -2.24 12.59
CA LEU A 54 -15.61 -3.27 12.67
C LEU A 54 -14.22 -2.71 12.36
N GLN A 55 -14.10 -1.85 11.35
CA GLN A 55 -12.83 -1.17 11.04
C GLN A 55 -12.39 -0.22 12.16
N LYS A 56 -13.32 0.52 12.78
CA LYS A 56 -13.00 1.39 13.92
C LYS A 56 -12.55 0.60 15.13
N GLU A 57 -13.23 -0.50 15.44
CA GLU A 57 -12.86 -1.41 16.52
C GLU A 57 -11.48 -1.99 16.29
N TRP A 58 -11.22 -2.48 15.07
CA TRP A 58 -9.90 -2.94 14.66
C TRP A 58 -8.84 -1.84 14.82
N GLU A 59 -9.07 -0.64 14.28
CA GLU A 59 -8.13 0.49 14.41
C GLU A 59 -7.92 0.91 15.87
N ALA A 60 -8.91 0.77 16.75
CA ALA A 60 -8.78 1.07 18.17
C ALA A 60 -7.89 0.06 18.91
N THR A 61 -7.81 -1.19 18.42
CA THR A 61 -6.88 -2.20 18.99
C THR A 61 -5.42 -1.95 18.65
N LEU A 62 -5.15 -1.07 17.69
CA LEU A 62 -3.82 -0.84 17.16
C LEU A 62 -3.08 0.26 17.94
N ALA A 63 -2.02 -0.13 18.64
CA ALA A 63 -1.10 0.82 19.26
C ALA A 63 -0.03 1.28 18.25
N PRO A 64 0.22 2.60 18.09
CA PRO A 64 1.28 3.08 17.23
C PRO A 64 2.65 2.64 17.77
N ALA A 65 3.54 2.20 16.89
CA ALA A 65 4.89 1.81 17.31
C ALA A 65 5.73 3.03 17.64
N THR A 66 6.51 2.93 18.71
CA THR A 66 7.55 3.91 19.02
C THR A 66 8.61 3.90 17.94
N GLN A 67 8.67 4.96 17.13
CA GLN A 67 9.67 5.11 16.08
C GLN A 67 10.95 5.67 16.69
N SER A 68 12.03 4.89 16.67
CA SER A 68 13.36 5.39 17.04
C SER A 68 14.15 5.68 15.76
N PRO A 69 14.77 6.88 15.65
CA PRO A 69 15.56 7.21 14.47
C PRO A 69 16.81 6.33 14.37
N THR A 70 17.25 5.70 15.45
CA THR A 70 18.44 4.83 15.50
C THR A 70 18.10 3.36 15.24
N PHE A 71 16.87 3.05 14.84
CA PHE A 71 16.46 1.67 14.58
C PHE A 71 17.01 1.14 13.25
N TYR A 72 17.48 -0.12 13.28
CA TYR A 72 18.06 -0.82 12.14
C TYR A 72 17.57 -2.27 12.09
N TRP A 73 17.17 -2.73 10.91
CA TRP A 73 16.94 -4.15 10.65
C TRP A 73 18.24 -4.95 10.49
N PRO A 74 18.28 -6.25 10.81
CA PRO A 74 19.46 -7.07 10.51
C PRO A 74 19.65 -7.28 9.00
N ALA A 75 20.88 -7.59 8.58
CA ALA A 75 21.16 -7.95 7.18
C ALA A 75 20.32 -9.16 6.74
N GLY A 76 19.95 -9.22 5.46
CA GLY A 76 19.05 -10.24 4.91
C GLY A 76 17.56 -9.96 5.15
N THR A 77 17.20 -8.94 5.92
CA THR A 77 15.80 -8.57 6.12
C THR A 77 15.18 -8.11 4.80
N ARG A 78 14.05 -8.71 4.43
CA ARG A 78 13.22 -8.28 3.31
C ARG A 78 12.23 -7.22 3.80
N GLY A 79 12.10 -6.13 3.06
CA GLY A 79 11.25 -5.00 3.40
C GLY A 79 10.58 -4.37 2.19
N LEU A 80 9.60 -3.54 2.47
CA LEU A 80 8.81 -2.78 1.50
C LEU A 80 8.72 -1.31 1.92
N TYR A 81 8.53 -0.42 0.96
CA TYR A 81 8.10 0.94 1.29
C TYR A 81 6.68 0.92 1.84
N PRO A 82 6.34 1.78 2.82
CA PRO A 82 4.98 1.89 3.35
C PRO A 82 3.93 2.16 2.26
N SER A 83 4.27 2.92 1.21
CA SER A 83 3.36 3.19 0.09
C SER A 83 3.00 1.92 -0.69
N ASP A 84 3.97 1.05 -0.91
CA ASP A 84 3.75 -0.21 -1.63
C ASP A 84 3.00 -1.21 -0.73
N ALA A 85 3.34 -1.28 0.56
CA ALA A 85 2.62 -2.11 1.53
C ALA A 85 1.13 -1.73 1.62
N LYS A 86 0.79 -0.43 1.69
CA LYS A 86 -0.60 0.06 1.67
C LYS A 86 -1.34 -0.37 0.39
N ARG A 87 -0.68 -0.26 -0.77
CA ARG A 87 -1.29 -0.59 -2.07
C ARG A 87 -1.54 -2.09 -2.22
N VAL A 88 -0.54 -2.91 -1.89
CA VAL A 88 -0.54 -4.36 -2.08
C VAL A 88 -1.44 -5.05 -1.07
N TYR A 89 -1.29 -4.74 0.22
CA TYR A 89 -1.99 -5.42 1.32
C TYR A 89 -3.24 -4.68 1.82
N LYS A 90 -3.67 -3.63 1.10
CA LYS A 90 -4.84 -2.80 1.48
C LYS A 90 -4.78 -2.33 2.94
N LEU A 91 -3.58 -1.99 3.40
CA LEU A 91 -3.37 -1.51 4.77
C LEU A 91 -3.69 -0.02 4.87
N THR A 92 -4.30 0.37 5.98
CA THR A 92 -4.61 1.76 6.29
C THR A 92 -3.35 2.49 6.77
N PRO A 93 -3.30 3.84 6.70
CA PRO A 93 -2.18 4.60 7.24
C PRO A 93 -1.91 4.33 8.73
N LYS A 94 -2.97 4.20 9.53
CA LYS A 94 -2.87 3.90 10.96
C LYS A 94 -2.28 2.52 11.24
N GLU A 95 -2.71 1.51 10.48
CA GLU A 95 -2.13 0.16 10.52
C GLU A 95 -0.63 0.20 10.25
N MET A 96 -0.20 0.96 9.25
CA MET A 96 1.21 1.09 8.95
C MET A 96 2.01 1.79 10.06
N ASP A 97 1.40 2.66 10.87
CA ASP A 97 2.06 3.37 11.97
C ASP A 97 2.31 2.46 13.19
N THR A 98 1.65 1.30 13.25
CA THR A 98 1.93 0.24 14.23
C THR A 98 3.23 -0.52 13.95
N LEU A 99 3.75 -0.41 12.72
CA LEU A 99 4.92 -1.16 12.30
C LEU A 99 6.20 -0.34 12.53
N LYS A 100 7.26 -1.01 13.00
CA LYS A 100 8.59 -0.40 13.11
C LYS A 100 9.13 -0.07 11.73
N ARG A 101 9.70 1.13 11.60
CA ARG A 101 10.23 1.65 10.34
C ARG A 101 11.69 2.00 10.47
N GLU A 102 12.48 1.60 9.48
CA GLU A 102 13.84 2.08 9.33
C GLU A 102 13.86 3.24 8.35
N HIS A 103 14.37 4.39 8.77
CA HIS A 103 14.50 5.58 7.92
C HIS A 103 15.80 5.56 7.13
N ILE A 104 15.73 5.88 5.84
CA ILE A 104 16.91 6.08 5.00
C ILE A 104 17.45 7.49 5.28
N GLN A 105 18.75 7.60 5.58
CA GLN A 105 19.38 8.89 5.86
C GLN A 105 19.33 9.80 4.62
N ASN A 106 19.05 11.08 4.84
CA ASN A 106 18.88 12.09 3.80
C ASN A 106 17.76 11.77 2.79
N SER A 107 16.79 10.93 3.17
CA SER A 107 15.63 10.62 2.35
C SER A 107 14.36 10.63 3.22
N PRO A 108 13.22 11.11 2.70
CA PRO A 108 11.94 10.97 3.40
C PRO A 108 11.43 9.51 3.39
N LYS A 109 12.12 8.61 2.68
CA LYS A 109 11.71 7.21 2.55
C LYS A 109 12.05 6.40 3.79
N SER A 110 11.15 5.51 4.16
CA SER A 110 11.33 4.53 5.23
C SER A 110 10.97 3.14 4.73
N ILE A 111 11.53 2.12 5.36
CA ILE A 111 11.31 0.71 4.99
C ILE A 111 10.70 -0.03 6.18
N VAL A 112 9.71 -0.85 5.87
CA VAL A 112 9.02 -1.72 6.81
C VAL A 112 9.35 -3.16 6.48
N ARG A 113 9.50 -4.00 7.49
CA ARG A 113 9.79 -5.42 7.31
C ARG A 113 8.60 -6.15 6.69
N LEU A 114 8.88 -7.01 5.70
CA LEU A 114 7.84 -7.74 4.96
C LEU A 114 7.06 -8.72 5.84
N SER A 115 7.73 -9.45 6.74
CA SER A 115 7.05 -10.38 7.66
C SER A 115 6.01 -9.68 8.51
N ASP A 116 6.34 -8.51 9.05
CA ASP A 116 5.48 -7.79 9.97
C ASP A 116 4.25 -7.23 9.23
N VAL A 117 4.43 -6.82 7.97
CA VAL A 117 3.33 -6.43 7.07
C VAL A 117 2.41 -7.62 6.79
N LEU A 118 2.96 -8.82 6.56
CA LEU A 118 2.18 -10.02 6.31
C LEU A 118 1.42 -10.48 7.55
N ASP A 119 2.03 -10.43 8.72
CA ASP A 119 1.39 -10.82 9.98
C ASP A 119 0.26 -9.84 10.32
N LEU A 120 0.44 -8.54 10.09
CA LEU A 120 -0.62 -7.55 10.26
C LEU A 120 -1.76 -7.80 9.28
N ALA A 121 -1.46 -8.05 8.01
CA ALA A 121 -2.48 -8.39 7.02
C ALA A 121 -3.27 -9.64 7.45
N LYS A 122 -2.60 -10.73 7.85
CA LYS A 122 -3.25 -11.95 8.33
C LYS A 122 -4.20 -11.67 9.51
N ARG A 123 -3.74 -10.96 10.53
CA ARG A 123 -4.58 -10.60 11.69
C ARG A 123 -5.79 -9.75 11.30
N LYS A 124 -5.60 -8.80 10.38
CA LYS A 124 -6.69 -7.98 9.83
C LYS A 124 -7.74 -8.85 9.14
N HIS A 125 -7.30 -9.84 8.38
CA HIS A 125 -8.19 -10.76 7.66
C HIS A 125 -8.95 -11.69 8.60
N GLU A 126 -8.28 -12.24 9.62
CA GLU A 126 -8.94 -13.03 10.67
C GLU A 126 -10.00 -12.23 11.44
N LYS A 127 -9.79 -10.92 11.62
CA LYS A 127 -10.71 -10.06 12.37
C LYS A 127 -11.86 -9.47 11.56
N LEU A 128 -11.63 -9.14 10.29
CA LEU A 128 -12.63 -8.51 9.43
C LEU A 128 -13.37 -9.50 8.51
N GLU A 129 -13.04 -10.80 8.61
CA GLU A 129 -13.56 -11.88 7.73
C GLU A 129 -13.50 -11.51 6.24
N MET A 130 -12.48 -10.72 5.86
CA MET A 130 -12.29 -10.29 4.50
C MET A 130 -11.55 -11.37 3.71
N GLU A 131 -11.99 -11.65 2.49
CA GLU A 131 -11.22 -12.47 1.56
C GLU A 131 -9.85 -11.81 1.32
N LEU A 132 -8.78 -12.55 1.64
CA LEU A 132 -7.42 -12.20 1.24
C LEU A 132 -7.37 -12.20 -0.28
N PRO A 133 -6.87 -11.14 -0.95
CA PRO A 133 -6.33 -11.37 -2.29
C PRO A 133 -5.27 -12.48 -2.14
N PRO A 134 -5.21 -13.46 -3.08
CA PRO A 134 -4.18 -14.49 -3.03
C PRO A 134 -2.83 -13.80 -2.81
N PHE A 135 -1.97 -14.36 -1.95
CA PHE A 135 -0.64 -13.82 -1.70
C PHE A 135 0.09 -13.74 -3.05
N VAL A 136 0.06 -12.57 -3.68
CA VAL A 136 0.81 -12.32 -4.90
C VAL A 136 2.19 -11.92 -4.43
N ASP A 137 3.17 -12.78 -4.70
CA ASP A 137 4.56 -12.40 -4.52
C ASP A 137 4.77 -11.06 -5.23
N PRO A 138 5.20 -9.99 -4.53
CA PRO A 138 5.26 -8.63 -5.09
C PRO A 138 6.11 -8.49 -6.36
N VAL A 139 6.91 -9.53 -6.67
CA VAL A 139 7.66 -9.72 -7.91
C VAL A 139 6.76 -9.56 -9.13
N VAL A 140 5.49 -9.98 -9.05
CA VAL A 140 4.52 -9.87 -10.14
C VAL A 140 3.77 -8.54 -10.04
N GLY A 141 4.48 -7.44 -10.27
CA GLY A 141 3.90 -6.21 -10.83
C GLY A 141 3.58 -5.03 -9.91
N TYR A 142 3.64 -5.14 -8.58
CA TYR A 142 3.08 -4.07 -7.72
C TYR A 142 3.92 -3.59 -6.53
N GLY A 143 5.12 -4.12 -6.28
CA GLY A 143 6.02 -3.56 -5.26
C GLY A 143 7.45 -4.08 -5.36
N MET A 144 8.44 -3.18 -5.33
CA MET A 144 9.84 -3.61 -5.24
C MET A 144 10.13 -4.09 -3.83
N ILE A 145 10.41 -5.39 -3.68
CA ILE A 145 10.94 -5.93 -2.43
C ILE A 145 12.39 -5.50 -2.31
N HIS A 146 12.72 -4.88 -1.19
CA HIS A 146 14.07 -4.50 -0.85
C HIS A 146 14.65 -5.53 0.11
N THR A 147 15.89 -5.98 -0.13
CA THR A 147 16.63 -6.78 0.83
C THR A 147 17.75 -5.94 1.41
N ARG A 148 17.89 -5.96 2.73
CA ARG A 148 19.02 -5.31 3.39
C ARG A 148 20.30 -6.08 3.09
N CYS A 149 21.18 -5.50 2.29
CA CYS A 149 22.42 -6.13 1.83
C CYS A 149 23.55 -6.08 2.88
N SER A 150 23.53 -5.10 3.79
CA SER A 150 24.59 -4.96 4.80
C SER A 150 24.05 -4.53 6.16
N GLY A 151 24.66 -5.05 7.23
CA GLY A 151 24.34 -4.72 8.63
C GLY A 151 25.04 -3.45 9.14
N GLY A 152 25.73 -2.71 8.26
CA GLY A 152 26.47 -1.52 8.65
C GLY A 152 25.55 -0.42 9.20
N ALA A 153 26.11 0.45 10.05
CA ALA A 153 25.38 1.54 10.70
C ALA A 153 24.94 2.68 9.76
N ARG A 154 25.46 2.70 8.51
CA ARG A 154 25.12 3.73 7.52
C ARG A 154 23.76 3.43 6.89
N ARG A 155 22.84 4.40 6.92
CA ARG A 155 21.48 4.29 6.34
C ARG A 155 21.42 4.84 4.94
N THR A 156 22.25 4.34 4.03
CA THR A 156 22.22 4.81 2.64
C THR A 156 21.20 4.01 1.84
N LYS A 157 20.67 4.59 0.77
CA LYS A 157 19.83 3.85 -0.19
C LYS A 157 20.51 2.57 -0.71
N ALA A 158 21.85 2.56 -0.74
CA ALA A 158 22.65 1.42 -1.17
C ALA A 158 22.62 0.22 -0.21
N THR A 159 22.21 0.40 1.06
CA THR A 159 22.08 -0.74 1.99
C THR A 159 20.84 -1.58 1.71
N TRP A 160 19.87 -1.04 0.98
CA TRP A 160 18.64 -1.72 0.59
C TRP A 160 18.66 -2.00 -0.91
N GLY A 161 19.21 -3.15 -1.28
CA GLY A 161 19.21 -3.64 -2.64
C GLY A 161 17.81 -4.06 -3.09
N ILE A 162 17.53 -3.94 -4.38
CA ILE A 162 16.34 -4.59 -4.95
C ILE A 162 16.62 -6.09 -4.90
N ALA A 163 15.74 -6.85 -4.27
CA ALA A 163 15.75 -8.29 -4.40
C ALA A 163 15.35 -8.62 -5.84
N SER A 164 16.30 -8.60 -6.77
CA SER A 164 16.08 -9.33 -8.01
C SER A 164 15.95 -10.78 -7.59
N SER A 165 14.77 -11.36 -7.82
CA SER A 165 14.61 -12.80 -7.85
C SER A 165 15.48 -13.32 -9.00
N SER A 166 16.80 -13.39 -8.78
CA SER A 166 17.68 -14.17 -9.63
C SER A 166 17.34 -15.62 -9.37
N ILE A 167 16.31 -16.08 -10.07
CA ILE A 167 16.01 -17.50 -10.28
C ILE A 167 17.14 -18.15 -11.13
N TYR A 168 18.12 -17.36 -11.59
CA TYR A 168 19.27 -17.79 -12.40
C TYR A 168 20.60 -17.79 -11.62
N SER A 169 20.64 -18.31 -10.40
CA SER A 169 21.93 -18.50 -9.70
C SER A 169 22.00 -19.77 -8.87
N ARG A 170 21.40 -20.87 -9.34
CA ARG A 170 21.79 -22.24 -8.98
C ARG A 170 21.44 -23.20 -10.12
N TYR A 171 22.34 -23.30 -11.09
CA TYR A 171 22.71 -24.55 -11.77
C TYR A 171 24.17 -24.43 -12.16
#